data_AF-A0A1T2L592-F1
#
_entry.id   AF-A0A1T2L592-F1
#
_cell.length_a   1.000
_cell.length_b   1.000
_cell.length_c   1.000
_cell.angle_alpha   90.00
_cell.angle_beta   90.00
_cell.angle_gamma   90.00
#
_symmetry.space_group_name_H-M   'P 1'
#
loop_
_entity.id
_entity.type
_entity.pdbx_description
1 polymer ?
#
loop_
_entity_poly.entity_id
_entity_poly.type
_entity_poly.pdbx_seq_one_letter_code
_entity_poly.pdbx_strand_id
1 'polypeptide(L)'
;MTAYVTKVLEDAYAGKMSSLREIQFRTTGLTNEQAADFCFVTPRTWRRWRAEMNPNPLALRLLSILGGYVPWTGWERWEVRNGYMFPPGYEKHGVLPGHILAIPFAQQLITSYQRQLEEQGEDSPDLAKIVLFKSVI
;
A
#
# COMPACT_ATOMS: atom_id res chain seq x y z
N MET A 1 1.21 -8.02 13.81
CA MET A 1 0.42 -9.05 13.07
C MET A 1 0.39 -8.60 11.62
N THR A 2 1.53 -8.64 10.93
CA THR A 2 1.78 -7.66 9.84
C THR A 2 2.46 -8.29 8.62
N ALA A 3 3.62 -8.93 8.74
CA ALA A 3 4.25 -9.63 7.60
C ALA A 3 3.46 -10.84 7.06
N TYR A 4 2.68 -11.49 7.93
CA TYR A 4 1.91 -12.69 7.57
C TYR A 4 0.70 -12.38 6.68
N VAL A 5 0.01 -11.26 6.93
CA VAL A 5 -1.18 -10.84 6.18
C VAL A 5 -0.80 -10.50 4.73
N THR A 6 0.36 -9.86 4.54
CA THR A 6 0.91 -9.56 3.21
C THR A 6 1.10 -10.78 2.35
N LYS A 7 1.70 -11.82 2.91
CA LYS A 7 1.92 -13.06 2.19
C LYS A 7 0.61 -13.74 1.82
N VAL A 8 -0.37 -13.75 2.74
CA VAL A 8 -1.69 -14.33 2.48
C VAL A 8 -2.38 -13.63 1.31
N LEU A 9 -2.34 -12.29 1.26
CA LEU A 9 -2.94 -11.50 0.19
C LEU A 9 -2.20 -11.63 -1.14
N GLU A 10 -0.87 -11.64 -1.11
CA GLU A 10 -0.04 -11.85 -2.28
C GLU A 10 -0.28 -13.24 -2.90
N ASP A 11 -0.31 -14.29 -2.07
CA ASP A 11 -0.59 -15.65 -2.51
C ASP A 11 -2.02 -15.76 -3.07
N ALA A 12 -3.01 -15.17 -2.40
CA ALA A 12 -4.40 -15.15 -2.84
C ALA A 12 -4.56 -14.42 -4.19
N TYR A 13 -3.88 -13.30 -4.37
CA TYR A 13 -3.88 -12.57 -5.64
C TYR A 13 -3.23 -13.39 -6.77
N ALA A 14 -2.13 -14.08 -6.47
CA ALA A 14 -1.48 -15.02 -7.39
C ALA A 14 -2.35 -16.25 -7.72
N GLY A 15 -3.50 -16.43 -7.04
CA GLY A 15 -4.35 -17.61 -7.18
C GLY A 15 -3.79 -18.84 -6.46
N LYS A 16 -2.77 -18.66 -5.62
CA LYS A 16 -2.22 -19.71 -4.75
C LYS A 16 -3.08 -19.78 -3.49
N MET A 17 -3.43 -20.98 -3.08
CA MET A 17 -4.38 -21.19 -1.98
C MET A 17 -3.79 -20.82 -0.62
N SER A 18 -4.18 -19.67 -0.09
CA SER A 18 -4.02 -19.27 1.30
C SER A 18 -5.39 -19.26 2.01
N SER A 19 -6.13 -20.39 1.99
CA SER A 19 -7.43 -20.58 2.68
C SER A 19 -8.46 -19.43 2.51
N LEU A 20 -9.54 -19.67 1.75
CA LEU A 20 -10.67 -18.74 1.58
C LEU A 20 -11.18 -18.13 2.91
N ARG A 21 -11.19 -18.95 3.97
CA ARG A 21 -11.60 -18.54 5.32
C ARG A 21 -10.64 -17.50 5.90
N GLU A 22 -9.35 -17.67 5.65
CA GLU A 22 -8.31 -16.80 6.19
C GLU A 22 -8.40 -15.40 5.59
N ILE A 23 -8.52 -15.29 4.26
CA ILE A 23 -8.68 -14.00 3.57
C ILE A 23 -9.96 -13.30 4.02
N GLN A 24 -11.07 -14.05 4.11
CA GLN A 24 -12.37 -13.52 4.50
C GLN A 24 -12.36 -12.96 5.95
N PHE A 25 -11.88 -13.74 6.91
CA PHE A 25 -11.99 -13.35 8.32
C PHE A 25 -10.85 -12.45 8.78
N ARG A 26 -9.62 -12.69 8.32
CA ARG A 26 -8.44 -11.98 8.82
C ARG A 26 -8.22 -10.64 8.12
N THR A 27 -8.63 -10.51 6.86
CA THR A 27 -8.32 -9.33 6.08
C THR A 27 -9.53 -8.44 5.81
N THR A 28 -10.66 -9.02 5.41
CA THR A 28 -11.84 -8.23 5.03
C THR A 28 -12.91 -8.15 6.12
N GLY A 29 -12.95 -9.11 7.05
CA GLY A 29 -13.94 -9.16 8.14
C GLY A 29 -15.38 -9.43 7.67
N LEU A 30 -15.56 -9.88 6.41
CA LEU A 30 -16.87 -10.04 5.81
C LEU A 30 -17.61 -11.29 6.30
N THR A 31 -18.94 -11.19 6.40
CA THR A 31 -19.81 -12.37 6.51
C THR A 31 -19.80 -13.17 5.19
N ASN A 32 -20.30 -14.41 5.22
CA ASN A 32 -20.36 -15.24 4.01
C ASN A 32 -21.26 -14.61 2.94
N GLU A 33 -22.35 -14.01 3.38
CA GLU A 33 -23.34 -13.37 2.53
C GLU A 33 -22.73 -12.12 1.86
N GLN A 34 -22.01 -11.30 2.62
CA GLN A 34 -21.29 -10.13 2.07
C GLN A 34 -20.16 -10.54 1.12
N ALA A 35 -19.39 -11.57 1.48
CA ALA A 35 -18.30 -12.04 0.63
C ALA A 35 -18.82 -12.66 -0.68
N ALA A 36 -19.94 -13.38 -0.62
CA ALA A 36 -20.62 -13.92 -1.80
C ALA A 36 -21.12 -12.80 -2.72
N ASP A 37 -21.78 -11.79 -2.15
CA ASP A 37 -22.26 -10.61 -2.87
C ASP A 37 -21.11 -9.86 -3.56
N PHE A 38 -20.02 -9.58 -2.82
CA PHE A 38 -18.83 -8.92 -3.35
C PHE A 38 -18.15 -9.71 -4.49
N CYS A 39 -18.20 -11.05 -4.42
CA CYS A 39 -17.65 -11.91 -5.46
C CYS A 39 -18.66 -12.24 -6.58
N PHE A 40 -19.84 -11.60 -6.59
CA PHE A 40 -20.91 -11.83 -7.57
C PHE A 40 -21.35 -13.30 -7.69
N VAL A 41 -21.42 -14.00 -6.56
CA VAL A 41 -21.85 -15.40 -6.51
C VAL A 41 -22.96 -15.61 -5.48
N THR A 42 -23.72 -16.69 -5.63
CA THR A 42 -24.72 -17.04 -4.62
C THR A 42 -24.05 -17.48 -3.31
N PRO A 43 -24.69 -17.27 -2.14
CA PRO A 43 -24.20 -17.78 -0.86
C PRO A 43 -23.98 -19.30 -0.85
N ARG A 44 -24.78 -20.05 -1.63
CA ARG A 44 -24.59 -21.50 -1.80
C ARG A 44 -23.27 -21.82 -2.50
N THR A 45 -22.97 -21.14 -3.61
CA THR A 45 -21.70 -21.28 -4.33
C THR A 45 -20.52 -20.93 -3.43
N TRP A 46 -20.63 -19.85 -2.67
CA TRP A 46 -19.60 -19.43 -1.72
C TRP A 46 -19.32 -20.49 -0.64
N ARG A 47 -20.38 -21.02 -0.01
CA ARG A 47 -20.25 -22.11 0.98
C ARG A 47 -19.61 -23.35 0.36
N ARG A 48 -19.96 -23.70 -0.88
CA ARG A 48 -19.34 -24.81 -1.62
C ARG A 48 -17.85 -24.59 -1.83
N TRP A 49 -17.44 -23.42 -2.32
CA TRP A 49 -16.02 -23.09 -2.50
C TRP A 49 -15.22 -23.17 -1.20
N ARG A 50 -15.83 -22.74 -0.09
CA ARG A 50 -15.21 -22.87 1.24
C ARG A 50 -15.05 -24.31 1.70
N ALA A 51 -16.02 -25.18 1.38
CA ALA A 51 -16.00 -26.59 1.78
C ALA A 51 -15.04 -27.42 0.91
N GLU A 52 -15.06 -27.20 -0.41
CA GLU A 52 -14.25 -27.92 -1.39
C GLU A 52 -12.86 -27.33 -1.57
N MET A 53 -12.57 -26.20 -0.91
CA MET A 53 -11.33 -25.43 -1.06
C MET A 53 -11.01 -25.07 -2.51
N ASN A 54 -12.02 -24.93 -3.38
CA ASN A 54 -11.82 -24.65 -4.81
C ASN A 54 -12.52 -23.34 -5.25
N PRO A 55 -12.07 -22.17 -4.76
CA PRO A 55 -12.56 -20.87 -5.21
C PRO A 55 -12.16 -20.57 -6.65
N ASN A 56 -12.97 -19.75 -7.31
CA ASN A 56 -12.53 -19.09 -8.54
C ASN A 56 -11.32 -18.16 -8.23
N PRO A 57 -10.19 -18.26 -8.97
CA PRO A 57 -9.03 -17.40 -8.78
C PRO A 57 -9.34 -15.89 -8.87
N LEU A 58 -10.32 -15.49 -9.70
CA LEU A 58 -10.74 -14.09 -9.80
C LEU A 58 -11.40 -13.60 -8.51
N ALA A 59 -12.18 -14.44 -7.84
CA ALA A 59 -12.78 -14.10 -6.56
C ALA A 59 -11.69 -13.90 -5.48
N LEU A 60 -10.65 -14.74 -5.48
CA LEU A 60 -9.50 -14.56 -4.59
C LEU A 60 -8.77 -13.24 -4.84
N ARG A 61 -8.58 -12.85 -6.10
CA ARG A 61 -7.98 -11.55 -6.46
C ARG A 61 -8.81 -10.38 -5.96
N LEU A 62 -10.13 -10.42 -6.18
CA LEU A 62 -11.04 -9.38 -5.72
C LEU A 62 -10.99 -9.24 -4.19
N LEU A 63 -11.05 -10.36 -3.47
CA LEU A 63 -10.95 -10.35 -2.00
C LEU A 63 -9.60 -9.83 -1.51
N SER A 64 -8.53 -10.13 -2.23
CA SER A 64 -7.19 -9.64 -1.90
C SER A 64 -7.12 -8.12 -2.04
N ILE A 65 -7.66 -7.58 -3.13
CA ILE A 65 -7.75 -6.13 -3.36
C ILE A 65 -8.61 -5.47 -2.28
N LEU A 66 -9.76 -6.07 -1.95
CA LEU A 66 -10.63 -5.56 -0.89
C LEU A 66 -9.93 -5.60 0.49
N GLY A 67 -9.11 -6.61 0.73
CA GLY A 67 -8.26 -6.74 1.91
C GLY A 67 -7.11 -5.73 1.95
N GLY A 68 -6.98 -4.87 0.94
CA GLY A 68 -5.99 -3.81 0.88
C GLY A 68 -4.77 -4.13 0.01
N TYR A 69 -4.73 -5.25 -0.71
CA TYR A 69 -3.64 -5.53 -1.63
C TYR A 69 -3.68 -4.61 -2.85
N VAL A 70 -2.53 -4.07 -3.23
CA VAL A 70 -2.38 -3.08 -4.31
C VAL A 70 -1.59 -3.73 -5.45
N PRO A 71 -2.24 -4.23 -6.51
CA PRO A 71 -1.55 -4.98 -7.58
C PRO A 71 -1.13 -4.13 -8.78
N TRP A 72 -1.32 -2.81 -8.73
CA TRP A 72 -1.06 -1.93 -9.88
C TRP A 72 0.43 -1.68 -10.07
N THR A 73 0.82 -1.42 -11.31
CA THR A 73 2.22 -1.17 -11.67
C THR A 73 2.78 0.05 -10.93
N GLY A 74 3.99 -0.09 -10.37
CA GLY A 74 4.62 0.92 -9.51
C GLY A 74 4.14 0.91 -8.05
N TRP A 75 3.14 0.09 -7.73
CA TRP A 75 2.60 -0.11 -6.39
C TRP A 75 2.60 -1.59 -6.00
N GLU A 76 3.40 -2.41 -6.67
CA GLU A 76 3.41 -3.85 -6.45
C GLU A 76 3.71 -4.16 -4.98
N ARG A 77 2.89 -5.02 -4.38
CA ARG A 77 3.03 -5.50 -2.99
C ARG A 77 2.83 -4.40 -1.94
N TRP A 78 2.31 -3.23 -2.34
CA TRP A 78 1.82 -2.25 -1.39
C TRP A 78 0.52 -2.73 -0.75
N GLU A 79 0.26 -2.19 0.43
CA GLU A 79 -0.96 -2.49 1.17
C GLU A 79 -1.66 -1.25 1.67
N VAL A 80 -2.98 -1.27 1.63
CA VAL A 80 -3.85 -0.30 2.27
C VAL A 80 -4.40 -0.89 3.56
N ARG A 81 -4.12 -0.27 4.70
CA ARG A 81 -4.66 -0.67 6.01
C ARG A 81 -5.14 0.55 6.76
N ASN A 82 -6.39 0.55 7.20
CA ASN A 82 -7.01 1.65 7.96
C ASN A 82 -6.84 3.04 7.29
N GLY A 83 -6.91 3.10 5.95
CA GLY A 83 -6.74 4.33 5.18
C GLY A 83 -5.29 4.78 4.94
N TYR A 84 -4.30 4.07 5.50
CA TYR A 84 -2.88 4.31 5.26
C TYR A 84 -2.33 3.31 4.24
N MET A 85 -1.37 3.77 3.44
CA MET A 85 -0.63 2.93 2.51
C MET A 85 0.72 2.54 3.10
N PHE A 86 1.08 1.27 2.95
CA PHE A 86 2.32 0.71 3.46
C PHE A 86 3.13 0.13 2.30
N PRO A 87 4.41 0.55 2.17
CA PRO A 87 5.32 -0.11 1.24
C PRO A 87 5.66 -1.52 1.73
N PRO A 88 6.14 -2.40 0.83
CA PRO A 88 6.48 -3.78 1.18
C PRO A 88 7.54 -3.82 2.28
N GLY A 89 7.28 -4.62 3.33
CA GLY A 89 8.16 -4.77 4.49
C GLY A 89 7.99 -3.72 5.58
N TYR A 90 7.12 -2.72 5.39
CA TYR A 90 6.85 -1.70 6.40
C TYR A 90 5.63 -2.06 7.25
N GLU A 91 5.85 -2.16 8.56
CA GLU A 91 4.79 -2.43 9.53
C GLU A 91 4.26 -1.16 10.20
N LYS A 92 5.08 -0.11 10.27
CA LYS A 92 4.81 1.16 10.96
C LYS A 92 5.03 2.34 10.03
N HIS A 93 4.43 3.48 10.35
CA HIS A 93 4.52 4.73 9.57
C HIS A 93 3.96 4.61 8.16
N GLY A 94 2.68 4.25 8.07
CA GLY A 94 1.95 4.28 6.81
C GLY A 94 1.81 5.71 6.28
N VAL A 95 1.66 5.82 4.97
CA VAL A 95 1.56 7.08 4.24
C VAL A 95 0.10 7.30 3.86
N LEU A 96 -0.47 8.45 4.25
CA LEU A 96 -1.79 8.83 3.76
C LEU A 96 -1.70 9.28 2.30
N PRO A 97 -2.75 9.08 1.49
CA PRO A 97 -2.78 9.60 0.12
C PRO A 97 -2.43 11.10 0.04
N GLY A 98 -2.89 11.90 1.00
CA GLY A 98 -2.57 13.33 1.08
C GLY A 98 -1.07 13.62 1.26
N HIS A 99 -0.32 12.75 1.95
CA HIS A 99 1.12 12.92 2.10
C HIS A 99 1.86 12.76 0.76
N ILE A 100 1.40 11.83 -0.09
CA ILE A 100 1.99 11.62 -1.42
C ILE A 100 1.70 12.83 -2.33
N LEU A 101 0.48 13.34 -2.27
CA LEU A 101 0.10 14.54 -3.01
C LEU A 101 0.85 15.80 -2.57
N ALA A 102 1.37 15.82 -1.33
CA ALA A 102 2.16 16.93 -0.81
C ALA A 102 3.64 16.91 -1.26
N ILE A 103 4.16 15.79 -1.80
CA ILE A 103 5.57 15.65 -2.18
C ILE A 103 6.02 16.72 -3.19
N PRO A 104 5.30 16.97 -4.30
CA PRO A 104 5.71 17.99 -5.27
C PRO A 104 5.80 19.38 -4.66
N PHE A 105 4.86 19.72 -3.78
CA PHE A 105 4.85 21.00 -3.07
C PHE A 105 6.03 21.12 -2.09
N ALA A 106 6.33 20.06 -1.34
CA ALA A 106 7.49 20.03 -0.46
C ALA A 106 8.80 20.20 -1.24
N GLN A 107 8.93 19.58 -2.42
CA GLN A 107 10.08 19.75 -3.31
C GLN A 107 10.21 21.20 -3.81
N GLN A 108 9.09 21.83 -4.21
CA GLN A 108 9.07 23.24 -4.61
C GLN A 108 9.52 24.16 -3.47
N LEU A 109 9.00 23.95 -2.25
CA LEU A 109 9.40 24.72 -1.07
C LEU A 109 10.90 24.55 -0.78
N ILE A 110 11.40 23.32 -0.74
CA ILE A 110 12.82 23.05 -0.50
C ILE A 110 13.69 23.77 -1.55
N THR A 111 13.30 23.70 -2.82
CA THR A 111 14.01 24.38 -3.91
C THR A 111 14.01 25.89 -3.73
N SER A 112 12.88 26.48 -3.34
CA SER A 112 12.78 27.92 -3.08
C SER A 112 13.65 28.38 -1.91
N TYR A 113 13.70 27.59 -0.82
CA TYR A 113 14.55 27.87 0.33
C TYR A 113 16.03 27.75 -0.02
N GLN A 114 16.40 26.74 -0.82
CA GLN A 114 17.79 26.57 -1.27
C GLN A 114 18.26 27.77 -2.09
N ARG A 115 17.42 28.25 -3.03
CA ARG A 115 17.72 29.45 -3.82
C ARG A 115 17.90 30.71 -2.96
N GLN A 116 17.03 30.91 -1.97
CA GLN A 116 17.16 32.05 -1.04
C GLN A 116 18.46 31.98 -0.21
N LEU A 117 18.88 30.78 0.20
CA LEU A 117 20.13 30.58 0.92
C LEU A 117 21.37 30.84 0.05
N GLU A 118 21.31 30.54 -1.26
CA GLU A 118 22.37 30.88 -2.21
C GLU A 118 22.49 32.40 -2.39
N GLU A 119 21.35 33.08 -2.62
CA GLU A 119 21.28 34.54 -2.74
C GLU A 119 21.75 35.25 -1.45
N GLN A 120 21.45 34.70 -0.27
CA GLN A 120 21.92 35.24 1.03
C GLN A 120 23.35 34.84 1.40
N GLY A 121 23.84 33.70 0.89
CA GLY A 121 25.20 33.21 1.08
C GLY A 121 26.22 34.01 0.26
N GLU A 122 25.82 34.63 -0.84
CA GLU A 122 26.61 35.64 -1.55
C GLU A 122 26.84 36.90 -0.68
N ASP A 123 25.88 37.25 0.19
CA ASP A 123 25.94 38.43 1.06
C ASP A 123 26.55 38.16 2.46
N SER A 124 26.73 36.89 2.86
CA SER A 124 27.28 36.52 4.18
C SER A 124 28.25 35.32 4.12
N PRO A 125 29.56 35.54 4.34
CA PRO A 125 30.61 34.56 4.05
C PRO A 125 30.62 33.29 4.93
N ASP A 126 29.88 33.26 6.04
CA ASP A 126 29.80 32.08 6.92
C ASP A 126 28.75 31.04 6.45
N LEU A 127 27.74 31.45 5.67
CA LEU A 127 26.71 30.54 5.13
C LEU A 127 27.15 29.88 3.81
N ALA A 128 28.05 30.51 3.05
CA ALA A 128 28.63 29.98 1.83
C ALA A 128 29.33 28.61 2.03
N LYS A 129 29.88 28.36 3.23
CA LYS A 129 30.55 27.09 3.57
C LYS A 129 29.60 25.90 3.65
N ILE A 130 28.32 26.11 3.97
CA ILE A 130 27.31 25.03 4.08
C ILE A 130 26.79 24.63 2.70
N VAL A 131 26.66 25.60 1.78
CA VAL A 131 26.18 25.36 0.40
C VAL A 131 27.22 24.59 -0.42
N LEU A 132 28.50 24.91 -0.27
CA LEU A 132 29.59 24.27 -1.03
C LEU A 132 29.81 22.78 -0.71
N PHE A 133 29.36 22.29 0.46
CA PHE A 133 29.50 20.88 0.83
C PHE A 133 28.61 19.91 0.00
N LYS A 134 27.65 20.44 -0.77
CA LYS A 134 26.74 19.62 -1.61
C LYS A 134 27.21 19.39 -3.06
N SER A 135 28.28 20.04 -3.52
CA SER A 135 28.79 19.85 -4.90
C SER A 135 29.89 18.77 -5.03
N VAL A 136 30.15 17.97 -3.98
CA VAL A 136 31.25 16.98 -3.96
C VAL A 136 30.76 15.53 -3.69
N ILE A 137 29.45 15.26 -3.71
CA ILE A 137 28.88 13.90 -3.65
C ILE A 137 27.83 13.76 -4.76
#